data_AF-Q5AVB4-F1
#
_entry.id   AF-Q5AVB4-F1
#
_cell.length_a   1.000
_cell.length_b   1.000
_cell.length_c   1.000
_cell.angle_alpha   90.00
_cell.angle_beta   90.00
_cell.angle_gamma   90.00
#
_symmetry.space_group_name_H-M   'P 1'
#
loop_
_entity.id
_entity.type
_entity.pdbx_description
1 polymer ?
#
loop_
_entity_poly.entity_id
_entity_poly.type
_entity_poly.pdbx_seq_one_letter_code
_entity_poly.pdbx_strand_id
1 'polypeptide(L)'
;MMLWAIAGVPLGVYNIVSELNIALRVQAQILTFLSLVTWAQCLYYGKKHSIRKCIGAVLSLLLLLGAIETGLVFALRSAKDRNLKWPLTIMAVLSSCFLAAGVLRHYWDIYVHRTVRGISFIFVAIDAAGDLFSLVSVVFEPRLDILGMVIYGTELALWIGVCLCGLVFNFLPWVVERERSRKTADRREPCEPEPGSLSLRQMPSSTSVFRTASEEAVRRAHPQAARDT
;
A
#
# COMPACT_ATOMS: atom_id res chain seq x y z
N MET A 1 1.26 10.18 -2.33
CA MET A 1 0.52 10.86 -1.25
C MET A 1 0.19 12.31 -1.62
N MET A 2 1.14 13.27 -1.63
CA MET A 2 0.77 14.66 -1.97
C MET A 2 0.21 14.83 -3.39
N LEU A 3 0.78 14.15 -4.39
CA LEU A 3 0.26 14.17 -5.77
C LEU A 3 -1.19 13.66 -5.84
N TRP A 4 -1.51 12.55 -5.16
CA TRP A 4 -2.86 12.01 -5.10
C TRP A 4 -3.84 12.91 -4.35
N ALA A 5 -3.40 13.56 -3.27
CA ALA A 5 -4.24 14.55 -2.57
C ALA A 5 -4.59 15.74 -3.48
N ILE A 6 -3.62 16.22 -4.28
CA ILE A 6 -3.86 17.28 -5.25
C ILE A 6 -4.71 16.79 -6.42
N ALA A 7 -4.52 15.54 -6.88
CA ALA A 7 -5.28 14.93 -7.97
C ALA A 7 -6.76 14.74 -7.65
N GLY A 8 -7.07 14.51 -6.37
CA GLY A 8 -8.43 14.32 -5.89
C GLY A 8 -9.29 15.58 -5.98
N VAL A 9 -8.70 16.79 -5.99
CA VAL A 9 -9.43 18.04 -6.21
C VAL A 9 -10.05 18.12 -7.61
N PRO A 10 -9.29 18.10 -8.73
CA PRO A 10 -9.88 18.13 -10.05
C PRO A 10 -10.77 16.91 -10.32
N LEU A 11 -10.48 15.74 -9.73
CA LEU A 11 -11.35 14.56 -9.80
C LEU A 11 -12.70 14.82 -9.13
N GLY A 12 -12.69 15.36 -7.91
CA GLY A 12 -13.89 15.69 -7.14
C GLY A 12 -14.76 16.72 -7.84
N VAL A 13 -14.14 17.81 -8.32
CA VAL A 13 -14.84 18.85 -9.11
C VAL A 13 -15.48 18.22 -10.35
N TYR A 14 -14.73 17.42 -11.10
CA TYR A 14 -15.25 16.76 -12.30
C TYR A 14 -16.44 15.84 -11.96
N ASN A 15 -16.31 14.99 -10.94
CA ASN A 15 -17.38 14.07 -10.54
C ASN A 15 -18.64 14.78 -10.06
N ILE A 16 -18.49 15.91 -9.34
CA ILE A 16 -19.62 16.71 -8.86
C ILE A 16 -20.30 17.44 -10.02
N VAL A 17 -19.54 18.08 -10.91
CA VAL A 17 -20.09 18.91 -11.99
C VAL A 17 -20.65 18.06 -13.14
N SER A 18 -20.05 16.90 -13.43
CA SER A 18 -20.60 15.90 -14.36
C SER A 18 -21.82 15.18 -13.81
N GLU A 19 -22.14 15.40 -12.53
CA GLU A 19 -23.26 14.78 -11.82
C GLU A 19 -23.21 13.24 -11.81
N LEU A 20 -22.01 12.66 -11.78
CA LEU A 20 -21.78 11.21 -11.73
C LEU A 20 -22.37 10.59 -10.45
N ASN A 21 -22.51 9.26 -10.44
CA ASN A 21 -22.99 8.49 -9.28
C ASN A 21 -22.37 8.94 -7.95
N ILE A 22 -23.19 8.97 -6.89
CA ILE A 22 -22.76 9.46 -5.57
C ILE A 22 -21.54 8.70 -5.03
N ALA A 23 -21.42 7.41 -5.37
CA ALA A 23 -20.27 6.58 -5.04
C ALA A 23 -18.95 7.16 -5.59
N LEU A 24 -18.95 7.63 -6.85
CA LEU A 24 -17.77 8.20 -7.52
C LEU A 24 -17.37 9.54 -6.90
N ARG A 25 -18.34 10.35 -6.47
CA ARG A 25 -18.08 11.60 -5.75
C ARG A 25 -17.42 11.33 -4.40
N VAL A 26 -17.95 10.36 -3.65
CA VAL A 26 -17.40 9.98 -2.34
C VAL A 26 -16.01 9.36 -2.49
N GLN A 27 -15.76 8.56 -3.53
CA GLN A 27 -14.46 7.94 -3.77
C GLN A 27 -13.34 8.98 -3.95
N ALA A 28 -13.57 10.04 -4.73
CA ALA A 28 -12.59 11.12 -4.92
C ALA A 28 -12.24 11.84 -3.61
N GLN A 29 -13.23 12.02 -2.73
CA GLN A 29 -13.04 12.61 -1.41
C GLN A 29 -12.26 11.70 -0.47
N ILE A 30 -12.59 10.40 -0.47
CA ILE A 30 -11.86 9.39 0.29
C ILE A 30 -10.40 9.32 -0.15
N LEU A 31 -10.12 9.32 -1.46
CA LEU A 31 -8.76 9.31 -2.00
C LEU A 31 -7.96 10.52 -1.48
N THR A 32 -8.54 11.72 -1.55
CA THR A 32 -7.91 12.96 -1.07
C THR A 32 -7.60 12.86 0.42
N PHE A 33 -8.60 12.46 1.20
CA PHE A 33 -8.47 12.36 2.65
C PHE A 33 -7.41 11.34 3.08
N LEU A 34 -7.48 10.11 2.55
CA LEU A 34 -6.51 9.06 2.87
C LEU A 34 -5.10 9.44 2.40
N SER A 35 -4.97 10.12 1.27
CA SER A 35 -3.68 10.64 0.78
C SER A 35 -3.07 11.69 1.71
N LEU A 36 -3.89 12.55 2.32
CA LEU A 36 -3.45 13.52 3.33
C LEU A 36 -3.08 12.87 4.66
N VAL A 37 -3.90 11.92 5.12
CA VAL A 37 -3.63 11.16 6.35
C VAL A 37 -2.31 10.40 6.21
N THR A 38 -2.09 9.70 5.09
CA THR A 38 -0.84 8.96 4.84
C THR A 38 0.35 9.91 4.72
N TRP A 39 0.20 11.08 4.11
CA TRP A 39 1.26 12.10 4.12
C TRP A 39 1.59 12.58 5.55
N ALA A 40 0.58 12.77 6.40
CA ALA A 40 0.80 13.13 7.79
C ALA A 40 1.44 11.99 8.61
N GLN A 41 1.10 10.74 8.32
CA GLN A 41 1.81 9.58 8.87
C GLN A 41 3.29 9.60 8.46
N CYS A 42 3.62 9.92 7.21
CA CYS A 42 5.01 10.08 6.78
C CYS A 42 5.74 11.20 7.56
N LEU A 43 5.06 12.31 7.87
CA LEU A 43 5.62 13.39 8.70
C LEU A 43 5.84 12.97 10.16
N TYR A 44 4.87 12.25 10.73
CA TYR A 44 4.92 11.78 12.10
C TYR A 44 6.01 10.73 12.31
N TYR A 45 5.99 9.65 11.52
CA TYR A 45 6.95 8.54 11.66
C TYR A 45 8.33 8.87 11.07
N GLY A 46 8.40 9.64 9.98
CA GLY A 46 9.67 9.95 9.31
C GLY A 46 10.44 11.09 9.96
N LYS A 47 9.79 12.23 10.22
CA LYS A 47 10.44 13.45 10.72
C LYS A 47 10.25 13.69 12.22
N LYS A 48 9.60 12.77 12.94
CA LYS A 48 9.29 12.84 14.38
C LYS A 48 8.57 14.14 14.80
N HIS A 49 7.75 14.71 13.91
CA HIS A 49 6.93 15.87 14.28
C HIS A 49 5.84 15.48 15.29
N SER A 50 5.46 16.39 16.19
CA SER A 50 4.37 16.14 17.14
C SER A 50 3.03 15.90 16.43
N ILE A 51 2.21 14.98 16.96
CA ILE A 51 0.88 14.61 16.43
C ILE A 51 0.00 15.86 16.22
N ARG A 52 0.04 16.80 17.16
CA ARG A 52 -0.77 18.04 17.09
C ARG A 52 -0.42 18.89 15.87
N LYS A 53 0.86 18.97 15.52
CA LYS A 53 1.32 19.70 14.32
C LYS A 53 0.89 18.99 13.04
N CYS A 54 0.92 17.65 13.04
CA CYS A 54 0.47 16.85 11.89
C CYS A 54 -1.04 16.99 11.67
N ILE A 55 -1.83 16.90 12.75
CA ILE A 55 -3.29 17.11 12.68
C ILE A 55 -3.61 18.53 12.21
N GLY A 56 -2.95 19.55 12.78
CA GLY A 56 -3.11 20.93 12.34
C GLY A 56 -2.81 21.10 10.85
N ALA A 57 -1.69 20.53 10.37
CA ALA A 57 -1.33 20.59 8.95
C ALA A 57 -2.36 19.89 8.04
N VAL A 58 -2.87 18.72 8.42
CA VAL A 58 -3.91 18.01 7.64
C VAL A 58 -5.20 18.81 7.61
N LEU A 59 -5.65 19.34 8.74
CA LEU A 59 -6.87 20.14 8.81
C LEU A 59 -6.74 21.42 7.97
N SER A 60 -5.61 22.12 8.08
CA SER A 60 -5.35 23.30 7.25
C SER A 60 -5.35 22.98 5.76
N LEU A 61 -4.74 21.85 5.37
CA LEU A 61 -4.68 21.45 3.96
C LEU A 61 -6.03 20.95 3.45
N LEU A 62 -6.81 20.22 4.26
CA LEU A 62 -8.19 19.84 3.94
C LEU A 62 -9.08 21.08 3.74
N LEU A 63 -8.99 22.05 4.64
CA LEU A 63 -9.78 23.29 4.53
C LEU A 63 -9.40 24.06 3.26
N LEU A 64 -8.11 24.15 2.95
CA LEU A 64 -7.60 24.80 1.75
C LEU A 64 -8.06 24.09 0.47
N LEU A 65 -7.84 22.78 0.38
CA LEU A 65 -8.22 22.00 -0.79
C LEU A 65 -9.74 21.98 -0.98
N GLY A 66 -10.51 21.86 0.11
CA GLY A 66 -11.98 21.93 0.07
C GLY A 66 -12.50 23.32 -0.35
N ALA A 67 -11.86 24.41 0.07
CA ALA A 67 -12.18 25.76 -0.38
C ALA A 67 -11.88 25.95 -1.88
N ILE A 68 -10.74 25.43 -2.34
CA ILE A 68 -10.37 25.45 -3.76
C ILE A 68 -11.36 24.62 -4.59
N GLU A 69 -11.70 23.42 -4.11
CA GLU A 69 -12.66 22.53 -4.76
C GLU A 69 -14.03 23.19 -4.90
N THR A 70 -14.58 23.73 -3.80
CA THR A 70 -15.88 24.41 -3.83
C THR A 70 -15.86 25.62 -4.76
N GLY A 71 -14.80 26.43 -4.74
CA GLY A 71 -14.62 27.54 -5.69
C GLY A 71 -14.62 27.08 -7.15
N LEU A 72 -13.87 26.01 -7.46
CA LEU A 72 -13.83 25.40 -8.79
C LEU A 72 -15.19 24.82 -9.20
N VAL A 73 -15.93 24.18 -8.30
CA VAL A 73 -17.28 23.65 -8.58
C VAL A 73 -18.21 24.79 -9.01
N PHE A 74 -18.23 25.92 -8.30
CA PHE A 74 -19.05 27.07 -8.69
C PHE A 74 -18.60 27.66 -10.04
N ALA A 75 -17.30 27.79 -10.26
CA ALA A 75 -16.75 28.30 -11.51
C ALA A 75 -17.11 27.39 -12.71
N LEU A 76 -16.95 26.08 -12.56
CA LEU A 76 -17.25 25.11 -13.62
C LEU A 76 -18.74 24.93 -13.84
N ARG A 77 -19.58 25.06 -12.80
CA ARG A 77 -21.04 25.14 -12.98
C ARG A 77 -21.43 26.33 -13.84
N SER A 78 -20.90 27.52 -13.54
CA SER A 78 -21.14 28.71 -14.37
C SER A 78 -20.63 28.55 -15.81
N ALA A 79 -19.52 27.85 -16.03
CA ALA A 79 -19.02 27.54 -17.37
C ALA A 79 -19.92 26.52 -18.10
N LYS A 80 -20.48 25.54 -17.39
CA LYS A 80 -21.43 24.55 -17.92
C LYS A 80 -22.73 25.20 -18.36
N ASP A 81 -23.23 26.18 -17.61
CA ASP A 81 -24.41 26.98 -17.98
C ASP A 81 -24.20 27.74 -19.29
N ARG A 82 -22.95 28.10 -19.61
CA ARG A 82 -22.53 28.70 -20.88
C ARG A 82 -22.23 27.67 -21.99
N ASN A 83 -22.55 26.39 -21.78
CA ASN A 83 -22.29 25.27 -22.69
C ASN A 83 -20.79 25.03 -23.00
N LEU A 84 -19.87 25.52 -22.16
CA LEU A 84 -18.43 25.32 -22.34
C LEU A 84 -18.00 23.99 -21.72
N LYS A 85 -17.64 23.02 -22.56
CA LYS A 85 -17.20 21.67 -22.13
C LYS A 85 -15.70 21.58 -21.82
N TRP A 86 -14.88 22.45 -22.42
CA TRP A 86 -13.42 22.38 -22.31
C TRP A 86 -12.87 22.48 -20.87
N PRO A 87 -13.43 23.31 -19.95
CA PRO A 87 -12.96 23.37 -18.56
C PRO A 87 -13.11 22.03 -17.82
N LEU A 88 -14.20 21.29 -18.05
CA LEU A 88 -14.36 19.95 -17.48
C LEU A 88 -13.32 18.97 -18.02
N THR A 89 -13.06 19.01 -19.33
CA THR A 89 -12.04 18.16 -19.97
C THR A 89 -10.66 18.43 -19.39
N ILE A 90 -10.31 19.68 -19.12
CA ILE A 90 -9.03 20.02 -18.46
C ILE A 90 -8.96 19.39 -17.07
N MET A 91 -10.01 19.49 -16.25
CA MET A 91 -10.01 18.89 -14.92
C MET A 91 -9.86 17.36 -15.00
N ALA A 92 -10.58 16.72 -15.91
CA ALA A 92 -10.46 15.28 -16.18
C ALA A 92 -9.01 14.88 -16.54
N VAL A 93 -8.39 15.58 -17.50
CA VAL A 93 -7.03 15.31 -17.96
C VAL A 93 -6.00 15.58 -16.86
N LEU A 94 -6.12 16.70 -16.14
CA LEU A 94 -5.23 17.02 -15.02
C LEU A 94 -5.30 15.97 -13.92
N SER A 95 -6.51 15.51 -13.60
CA SER A 95 -6.72 14.47 -12.60
C SER A 95 -6.04 13.16 -13.03
N SER A 96 -6.33 12.67 -14.23
CA SER A 96 -5.71 11.45 -14.77
C SER A 96 -4.17 11.56 -14.81
N CYS A 97 -3.62 12.70 -15.24
CA CYS A 97 -2.17 12.92 -15.23
C CYS A 97 -1.57 12.86 -13.82
N PHE A 98 -2.20 13.46 -12.82
CA PHE A 98 -1.68 13.45 -11.45
C PHE A 98 -1.82 12.10 -10.76
N LEU A 99 -2.93 11.39 -11.00
CA LEU A 99 -3.14 10.03 -10.51
C LEU A 99 -2.08 9.09 -11.11
N ALA A 100 -1.94 9.10 -12.44
CA ALA A 100 -0.92 8.35 -13.16
C ALA A 100 0.50 8.69 -12.70
N ALA A 101 0.83 9.97 -12.47
CA ALA A 101 2.13 10.37 -11.94
C ALA A 101 2.37 9.83 -10.52
N GLY A 102 1.33 9.74 -9.70
CA GLY A 102 1.40 9.13 -8.38
C GLY A 102 1.65 7.62 -8.45
N VAL A 103 0.98 6.91 -9.37
CA VAL A 103 1.22 5.47 -9.60
C VAL A 103 2.59 5.22 -10.22
N LEU A 104 3.05 6.08 -11.12
CA LEU A 104 4.36 5.97 -11.77
C LEU A 104 5.51 5.95 -10.75
N ARG A 105 5.36 6.65 -9.63
CA ARG A 105 6.35 6.59 -8.53
C ARG A 105 6.47 5.18 -7.94
N HIS A 106 5.38 4.41 -7.88
CA HIS A 106 5.42 3.01 -7.46
C HIS A 106 6.10 2.11 -8.50
N TYR A 107 5.87 2.34 -9.80
CA TYR A 107 6.59 1.64 -10.86
C TYR A 107 8.10 1.88 -10.80
N TRP A 108 8.51 3.13 -10.60
CA TRP A 108 9.92 3.50 -10.46
C TRP A 108 10.56 2.79 -9.28
N ASP A 109 9.86 2.72 -8.15
CA ASP A 109 10.36 2.07 -6.94
C ASP A 109 10.57 0.56 -7.14
N ILE A 110 9.62 -0.12 -7.80
CA ILE A 110 9.73 -1.54 -8.19
C ILE A 110 10.93 -1.75 -9.14
N TYR A 111 11.07 -0.87 -10.12
CA TYR A 111 12.13 -0.97 -11.13
C TYR A 111 13.54 -0.83 -10.52
N VAL A 112 13.72 0.14 -9.62
CA VAL A 112 15.02 0.43 -9.00
C VAL A 112 15.38 -0.60 -7.93
N HIS A 113 14.46 -0.94 -7.03
CA HIS A 113 14.80 -1.74 -5.87
C HIS A 113 14.79 -3.26 -6.13
N ARG A 114 14.34 -3.71 -7.32
CA ARG A 114 14.35 -5.13 -7.79
C ARG A 114 13.81 -6.15 -6.77
N THR A 115 13.15 -5.68 -5.71
CA THR A 115 12.69 -6.45 -4.55
C THR A 115 11.40 -5.82 -4.06
N VAL A 116 10.37 -6.65 -3.87
CA VAL A 116 8.99 -6.20 -3.59
C VAL A 116 8.78 -5.86 -2.10
N ARG A 117 9.82 -5.36 -1.43
CA ARG A 117 9.76 -4.99 -0.01
C ARG A 117 9.32 -3.54 0.12
N GLY A 118 8.00 -3.31 0.07
CA GLY A 118 7.46 -1.99 0.42
C GLY A 118 6.05 -1.69 -0.06
N ILE A 119 5.53 -2.41 -1.07
CA ILE A 119 4.20 -2.18 -1.61
C ILE A 119 3.23 -3.21 -1.02
N SER A 120 2.20 -2.72 -0.33
CA SER A 120 1.12 -3.59 0.17
C SER A 120 0.26 -4.04 -1.01
N PHE A 121 0.36 -5.32 -1.37
CA PHE A 121 -0.49 -5.92 -2.41
C PHE A 121 -1.99 -5.74 -2.13
N ILE A 122 -2.37 -5.66 -0.85
CA ILE A 122 -3.75 -5.38 -0.43
C ILE A 122 -4.17 -3.96 -0.82
N PHE A 123 -3.27 -2.98 -0.67
CA PHE A 123 -3.55 -1.60 -1.08
C PHE A 123 -3.75 -1.50 -2.59
N VAL A 124 -2.84 -2.11 -3.36
CA VAL A 124 -2.92 -2.22 -4.83
C VAL A 124 -4.25 -2.84 -5.26
N ALA A 125 -4.66 -3.93 -4.59
CA ALA A 125 -5.90 -4.63 -4.91
C ALA A 125 -7.15 -3.80 -4.57
N ILE A 126 -7.15 -3.07 -3.45
CA ILE A 126 -8.27 -2.20 -3.07
C ILE A 126 -8.42 -1.05 -4.07
N ASP A 127 -7.31 -0.42 -4.50
CA ASP A 127 -7.36 0.67 -5.47
C ASP A 127 -7.82 0.18 -6.85
N ALA A 128 -7.26 -0.95 -7.32
CA ALA A 128 -7.69 -1.60 -8.56
C ALA A 128 -9.18 -1.99 -8.52
N ALA A 129 -9.66 -2.50 -7.38
CA ALA A 129 -11.07 -2.83 -7.20
C ALA A 129 -11.95 -1.57 -7.22
N GLY A 130 -11.50 -0.48 -6.58
CA GLY A 130 -12.17 0.82 -6.61
C GLY A 130 -12.33 1.35 -8.04
N ASP A 131 -11.27 1.30 -8.85
CA ASP A 131 -11.33 1.72 -10.26
C ASP A 131 -12.20 0.80 -11.10
N LEU A 132 -12.16 -0.51 -10.87
CA LEU A 132 -13.03 -1.47 -11.55
C LEU A 132 -14.51 -1.19 -11.25
N PHE A 133 -14.87 -1.02 -9.97
CA PHE A 133 -16.24 -0.69 -9.58
C PHE A 133 -16.66 0.69 -10.10
N SER A 134 -15.73 1.64 -10.17
CA SER A 134 -15.98 2.97 -10.75
C SER A 134 -16.28 2.88 -12.23
N LEU A 135 -15.48 2.11 -12.98
CA LEU A 135 -15.67 1.91 -14.41
C LEU A 135 -16.99 1.20 -14.71
N VAL A 136 -17.32 0.15 -13.95
CA VAL A 136 -18.62 -0.53 -14.04
C VAL A 136 -19.75 0.46 -13.77
N SER A 137 -19.65 1.28 -12.72
CA SER A 137 -20.64 2.30 -12.38
C SER A 137 -20.90 3.28 -13.53
N VAL A 138 -19.85 3.75 -14.22
CA VAL A 138 -19.97 4.65 -15.38
C VAL A 138 -20.57 3.95 -16.60
N VAL A 139 -20.23 2.68 -16.86
CA VAL A 139 -20.76 1.91 -18.00
C VAL A 139 -22.25 1.62 -17.87
N PHE A 140 -22.73 1.41 -16.65
CA PHE A 140 -24.14 1.17 -16.37
C PHE A 140 -24.97 2.45 -16.24
N GLU A 141 -24.34 3.62 -16.32
CA GLU A 141 -25.04 4.89 -16.22
C GLU A 141 -25.79 5.20 -17.54
N PRO A 142 -27.04 5.71 -17.50
CA PRO A 142 -27.82 5.98 -18.71
C PRO A 142 -27.19 7.01 -19.66
N ARG A 143 -26.24 7.81 -19.17
CA ARG A 143 -25.44 8.74 -19.95
C ARG A 143 -23.98 8.30 -19.88
N LEU A 144 -23.50 7.74 -20.97
CA LEU A 144 -22.10 7.32 -21.08
C LEU A 144 -21.17 8.53 -21.04
N ASP A 145 -20.41 8.66 -19.95
CA ASP A 145 -19.37 9.68 -19.83
C ASP A 145 -17.99 9.11 -20.23
N ILE A 146 -17.57 9.48 -21.44
CA ILE A 146 -16.31 9.03 -22.05
C ILE A 146 -15.11 9.49 -21.22
N LEU A 147 -15.17 10.70 -20.64
CA LEU A 147 -14.07 11.24 -19.84
C LEU A 147 -13.88 10.41 -18.57
N GLY A 148 -14.98 10.02 -17.91
CA GLY A 148 -14.96 9.15 -16.74
C GLY A 148 -14.38 7.77 -17.08
N MET A 149 -14.80 7.18 -18.20
CA MET A 149 -14.24 5.91 -18.65
C MET A 149 -12.73 5.98 -18.92
N VAL A 150 -12.24 7.08 -19.49
CA VAL A 150 -10.81 7.27 -19.75
C VAL A 150 -10.04 7.41 -18.43
N ILE A 151 -10.53 8.21 -17.49
CA ILE A 151 -9.87 8.38 -16.18
C ILE A 151 -9.79 7.02 -15.46
N TYR A 152 -10.93 6.39 -15.20
CA TYR A 152 -10.96 5.14 -14.43
C TYR A 152 -10.34 3.96 -15.19
N GLY A 153 -10.47 3.93 -16.51
CA GLY A 153 -9.85 2.90 -17.34
C GLY A 153 -8.32 2.99 -17.37
N THR A 154 -7.76 4.21 -17.41
CA THR A 154 -6.31 4.41 -17.36
C THR A 154 -5.73 4.05 -15.99
N GLU A 155 -6.39 4.44 -14.91
CA GLU A 155 -6.01 4.06 -13.55
C GLU A 155 -6.08 2.55 -13.33
N LEU A 156 -7.18 1.92 -13.72
CA LEU A 156 -7.33 0.46 -13.65
C LEU A 156 -6.21 -0.26 -14.42
N ALA A 157 -5.88 0.20 -15.63
CA ALA A 157 -4.79 -0.38 -16.42
C ALA A 157 -3.43 -0.23 -15.73
N LEU A 158 -3.16 0.94 -15.13
CA LEU A 158 -1.95 1.19 -14.37
C LEU A 158 -1.86 0.27 -13.14
N TRP A 159 -2.94 0.10 -12.40
CA TRP A 159 -2.99 -0.77 -11.22
C TRP A 159 -2.88 -2.26 -11.55
N ILE A 160 -3.53 -2.73 -12.61
CA ILE A 160 -3.36 -4.10 -13.13
C ILE A 160 -1.89 -4.33 -13.50
N GLY A 161 -1.24 -3.37 -14.15
CA GLY A 161 0.18 -3.48 -14.48
C GLY A 161 1.08 -3.55 -13.23
N VAL A 162 0.80 -2.77 -12.17
CA VAL A 162 1.54 -2.86 -10.89
C VAL A 162 1.34 -4.23 -10.25
N CYS A 163 0.09 -4.72 -10.24
CA CYS A 163 -0.26 -6.02 -9.71
C CYS A 163 0.46 -7.14 -10.47
N LEU A 164 0.49 -7.07 -11.81
CA LEU A 164 1.16 -8.03 -12.66
C LEU A 164 2.68 -8.01 -12.46
N CYS A 165 3.30 -6.83 -12.45
CA CYS A 165 4.73 -6.70 -12.15
C CYS A 165 5.05 -7.26 -10.76
N GLY A 166 4.26 -6.91 -9.74
CA GLY A 166 4.45 -7.41 -8.38
C GLY A 166 4.27 -8.93 -8.27
N LEU A 167 3.28 -9.50 -8.95
CA LEU A 167 3.08 -10.94 -9.07
C LEU A 167 4.27 -11.60 -9.75
N VAL A 168 4.72 -11.12 -10.91
CA VAL A 168 5.87 -11.69 -11.62
C VAL A 168 7.12 -11.66 -10.73
N PHE A 169 7.45 -10.54 -10.11
CA PHE A 169 8.66 -10.43 -9.29
C PHE A 169 8.59 -11.16 -7.93
N ASN A 170 7.42 -11.33 -7.33
CA ASN A 170 7.25 -12.01 -6.04
C ASN A 170 6.92 -13.51 -6.17
N PHE A 171 6.14 -13.89 -7.19
CA PHE A 171 5.68 -15.26 -7.41
C PHE A 171 6.78 -16.13 -8.04
N LEU A 172 7.58 -15.62 -8.99
CA LEU A 172 8.69 -16.40 -9.57
C LEU A 172 9.68 -16.93 -8.50
N PRO A 173 10.22 -16.12 -7.57
CA PRO A 173 11.11 -16.65 -6.55
C PRO A 173 10.39 -17.58 -5.57
N TRP A 174 9.12 -17.34 -5.24
CA TRP A 174 8.35 -18.23 -4.37
C TRP A 174 8.08 -19.61 -5.01
N VAL A 175 7.74 -19.65 -6.30
CA VAL A 175 7.55 -20.91 -7.04
C VAL A 175 8.86 -21.66 -7.19
N VAL A 176 9.95 -20.96 -7.54
CA VAL A 176 11.29 -21.58 -7.64
C VAL A 176 11.74 -22.14 -6.29
N GLU A 177 11.49 -21.44 -5.19
CA GLU A 177 11.83 -21.92 -3.84
C GLU A 177 10.95 -23.10 -3.40
N ARG A 178 9.66 -23.08 -3.76
CA ARG A 178 8.72 -24.19 -3.49
C ARG A 178 9.09 -25.44 -4.29
N GLU A 179 9.53 -25.28 -5.54
CA GLU A 179 10.04 -26.37 -6.37
C GLU A 179 11.38 -26.90 -5.84
N ARG A 180 12.29 -26.03 -5.38
CA ARG A 180 13.54 -26.45 -4.73
C ARG A 180 13.27 -27.19 -3.41
N SER A 181 12.35 -26.71 -2.60
CA SER A 181 11.94 -27.37 -1.35
C SER A 181 11.30 -28.73 -1.62
N ARG A 182 10.46 -28.86 -2.65
CA ARG A 182 9.92 -30.15 -3.11
C ARG A 182 11.00 -31.11 -3.61
N LYS A 183 11.93 -30.65 -4.46
CA LYS A 183 13.04 -31.47 -4.96
C LYS A 183 14.00 -31.92 -3.84
N THR A 184 14.17 -31.11 -2.81
CA THR A 184 15.03 -31.44 -1.65
C THR A 184 14.33 -32.41 -0.69
N ALA A 185 13.00 -32.33 -0.56
CA ALA A 185 12.19 -33.27 0.21
C ALA A 185 12.07 -34.65 -0.47
N ASP A 186 11.89 -34.68 -1.80
CA ASP A 186 11.82 -35.94 -2.58
C ASP A 186 13.17 -36.68 -2.62
N ARG A 187 14.29 -35.97 -2.38
CA ARG A 187 15.62 -36.57 -2.25
C ARG A 187 15.93 -37.08 -0.83
N ARG A 188 15.04 -36.86 0.14
CA ARG A 188 15.15 -37.31 1.53
C ARG A 188 14.02 -38.30 1.84
N GLU A 189 14.28 -39.57 1.52
CA GLU A 189 13.75 -40.84 2.09
C GLU A 189 13.05 -41.80 1.11
N PRO A 190 13.23 -43.14 1.26
CA PRO A 190 13.85 -43.86 2.39
C PRO A 190 15.14 -44.62 2.03
N CYS A 191 16.20 -44.45 2.83
CA CYS A 191 17.22 -45.50 2.98
C CYS A 191 16.60 -46.66 3.74
N GLU A 192 16.85 -47.88 3.28
CA GLU A 192 16.40 -49.13 3.90
C GLU A 192 16.76 -49.24 5.40
N PRO A 193 15.95 -49.95 6.20
CA PRO A 193 16.22 -50.13 7.62
C PRO A 193 17.36 -51.14 7.84
N GLU A 194 18.56 -50.63 8.09
CA GLU A 194 19.66 -51.42 8.68
C GLU A 194 19.29 -51.80 10.14
N PRO A 195 19.32 -53.09 10.51
CA PRO A 195 18.94 -53.53 11.84
C PRO A 195 20.10 -53.32 12.82
N GLY A 196 19.95 -52.35 13.70
CA GLY A 196 20.67 -52.35 14.98
C GLY A 196 21.60 -51.17 15.20
N SER A 197 21.04 -50.01 15.56
CA SER A 197 21.63 -49.15 16.60
C SER A 197 20.55 -48.24 17.18
N LEU A 198 20.09 -48.56 18.39
CA LEU A 198 19.24 -47.69 19.20
C LEU A 198 20.06 -46.47 19.67
N SER A 199 20.14 -45.43 18.87
CA SER A 199 20.55 -44.10 19.34
C SER A 199 19.32 -43.28 19.71
N LEU A 200 19.19 -43.02 21.01
CA LEU A 200 18.22 -42.10 21.63
C LEU A 200 18.12 -40.79 20.83
N ARG A 201 16.95 -40.56 20.24
CA ARG A 201 16.59 -39.34 19.52
C ARG A 201 16.44 -38.19 20.53
N GLN A 202 17.51 -37.45 20.76
CA GLN A 202 17.51 -36.26 21.62
C GLN A 202 16.81 -35.12 20.87
N MET A 203 15.56 -34.84 21.22
CA MET A 203 14.83 -33.68 20.73
C MET A 203 15.48 -32.39 21.26
N PRO A 204 15.60 -31.31 20.47
CA PRO A 204 15.99 -30.01 21.00
C PRO A 204 14.87 -29.49 21.90
N SER A 205 15.14 -29.53 23.20
CA SER A 205 14.29 -29.03 24.27
C SER A 205 13.96 -27.55 24.05
N SER A 206 12.67 -27.25 24.10
CA SER A 206 12.08 -25.91 24.14
C SER A 206 12.89 -24.97 25.04
N THR A 207 13.43 -23.91 24.47
CA THR A 207 13.98 -22.79 25.24
C THR A 207 12.85 -22.06 25.94
N SER A 208 12.57 -22.44 27.18
CA SER A 208 11.71 -21.67 28.07
C SER A 208 12.44 -20.41 28.51
N VAL A 209 11.78 -19.29 28.26
CA VAL A 209 12.16 -17.93 28.61
C VAL A 209 11.93 -17.75 30.10
N PHE A 210 12.91 -18.09 30.96
CA PHE A 210 13.04 -17.54 32.32
C PHE A 210 14.47 -17.79 32.83
N ARG A 211 15.35 -16.78 32.72
CA ARG A 211 16.58 -16.73 33.51
C ARG A 211 16.24 -16.06 34.84
N THR A 212 16.22 -16.83 35.93
CA THR A 212 16.19 -16.29 37.29
C THR A 212 17.63 -16.09 37.80
N ALA A 213 17.89 -14.89 38.30
CA ALA A 213 19.21 -14.39 38.70
C ALA A 213 19.63 -14.88 40.11
N SER A 214 19.82 -16.19 40.30
CA SER A 214 20.24 -16.73 41.60
C SER A 214 21.43 -17.68 41.59
N GLU A 215 22.06 -17.94 40.45
CA GLU A 215 23.25 -18.81 40.39
C GLU A 215 24.60 -18.11 40.64
N GLU A 216 24.66 -16.78 40.63
CA GLU A 216 25.94 -16.07 40.85
C GLU A 216 26.36 -15.97 42.33
N ALA A 217 25.47 -16.26 43.28
CA ALA A 217 25.77 -16.12 44.71
C ALA A 217 26.44 -17.36 45.34
N VAL A 218 26.36 -18.54 44.71
CA VAL A 218 26.84 -19.80 45.32
C VAL A 218 28.30 -20.14 44.98
N ARG A 219 28.90 -19.50 43.95
CA ARG A 219 30.31 -19.78 43.58
C ARG A 219 31.38 -19.05 44.40
N ARG A 220 31.04 -18.18 45.35
CA ARG A 220 32.03 -17.42 46.15
C ARG A 220 32.25 -17.92 47.58
N ALA A 221 31.65 -19.03 47.98
CA ALA A 221 31.78 -19.54 49.34
C ALA A 221 32.19 -21.02 49.39
N HIS A 222 33.45 -21.32 49.04
CA HIS A 222 34.18 -22.39 49.74
C HIS A 222 35.72 -22.21 49.62
N PRO A 223 36.45 -22.05 50.74
CA PRO A 223 37.91 -22.04 50.79
C PRO A 223 38.48 -23.44 51.09
N GLN A 224 39.65 -23.77 50.54
CA GLN A 224 40.54 -24.88 50.93
C GLN A 224 41.90 -24.59 50.24
N ALA A 225 42.93 -24.05 50.86
CA ALA A 225 43.75 -24.52 51.99
C ALA A 225 44.54 -25.82 51.68
N ALA A 226 45.88 -25.64 51.62
CA ALA A 226 46.96 -26.63 51.78
C ALA A 226 47.21 -27.61 50.61
N ARG A 227 48.44 -28.02 50.24
CA ARG A 227 49.80 -27.85 50.77
C ARG A 227 50.82 -28.43 49.76
N ASP A 228 52.09 -28.12 49.99
CA ASP A 228 53.33 -28.87 49.65
C ASP A 228 53.91 -28.83 48.22
N THR A 229 54.93 -27.99 48.02
CA THR A 229 56.35 -28.41 47.89
C THR A 229 57.29 -27.21 47.96
#